data_AF-A0A6C0J752-F1
#
_entry.id   AF-A0A6C0J752-F1
#
_cell.length_a   1.000
_cell.length_b   1.000
_cell.length_c   1.000
_cell.angle_alpha   90.00
_cell.angle_beta   90.00
_cell.angle_gamma   90.00
#
_symmetry.space_group_name_H-M   'P 1'
#
loop_
_entity.id
_entity.type
_entity.pdbx_description
1 polymer ?
#
loop_
_entity_poly.entity_id
_entity_poly.type
_entity_poly.pdbx_seq_one_letter_code
_entity_poly.pdbx_strand_id
1 'polypeptide(L)'
;MSSNRLIYDTCAYKHDLVQSVGPLEYMLNPMKFENSSKCRMELGLLGGTAVSHVKGNLVDLETDLRGQTRRTTKCPTKLYQNPCPQGDMNACKPGNIHIPGDASQTERNIDTTMLHLPACQMIRYKPVPLPAELDFNHTNFNNNIQPRDTHN
;
A
#
# COMPACT_ATOMS: atom_id res chain seq x y z
N MET A 1 18.96 -47.68 17.95
CA MET A 1 19.73 -46.43 18.03
C MET A 1 19.04 -45.40 17.14
N SER A 2 18.39 -44.39 17.71
CA SER A 2 17.73 -43.32 16.96
C SER A 2 18.77 -42.24 16.63
N SER A 3 18.99 -41.95 15.35
CA SER A 3 19.97 -40.97 14.88
C SER A 3 19.43 -39.55 15.09
N ASN A 4 19.72 -38.94 16.25
CA ASN A 4 19.40 -37.53 16.57
C ASN A 4 20.42 -36.55 15.93
N ARG A 5 20.69 -36.67 14.62
CA ARG A 5 21.47 -35.65 13.90
C ARG A 5 20.52 -34.80 13.06
N LEU A 6 20.64 -33.47 13.21
CA LEU A 6 19.83 -32.46 12.53
C LEU A 6 19.70 -32.69 11.01
N ILE A 7 20.72 -33.26 10.36
CA ILE A 7 20.73 -33.55 8.91
C ILE A 7 19.63 -34.56 8.50
N TYR A 8 19.19 -35.44 9.42
CA TYR A 8 18.13 -36.41 9.16
C TYR A 8 16.75 -35.96 9.67
N ASP A 9 16.66 -34.76 10.26
CA ASP A 9 15.38 -34.15 10.57
C ASP A 9 14.74 -33.66 9.26
N THR A 10 13.55 -34.18 8.95
CA THR A 10 12.78 -33.79 7.78
C THR A 10 12.50 -32.28 7.72
N CYS A 11 12.46 -31.59 8.87
CA CYS A 11 12.30 -30.14 8.93
C CYS A 11 13.57 -29.41 8.45
N ALA A 12 14.74 -29.82 8.94
CA ALA A 12 16.02 -29.26 8.55
C ALA A 12 16.33 -29.50 7.07
N TYR A 13 16.11 -30.71 6.57
CA TYR A 13 16.32 -31.03 5.15
C TYR A 13 15.41 -30.19 4.23
N LYS A 14 14.14 -29.98 4.62
CA LYS A 14 13.24 -29.09 3.87
C LYS A 14 13.74 -27.65 3.87
N HIS A 15 14.26 -27.17 5.00
CA HIS A 15 14.83 -25.82 5.10
C HIS A 15 16.09 -25.65 4.23
N ASP A 16 16.99 -26.63 4.24
CA ASP A 16 18.19 -26.63 3.39
C ASP A 16 17.83 -26.65 1.90
N LEU A 17 16.84 -27.47 1.51
CA LEU A 17 16.37 -27.56 0.13
C LEU A 17 15.74 -26.23 -0.31
N VAL A 18 14.89 -25.63 0.53
CA VAL A 18 14.29 -24.31 0.28
C VAL A 18 15.35 -23.21 0.20
N GLN A 19 16.38 -23.22 1.05
CA GLN A 19 17.50 -22.27 0.96
C GLN A 19 18.33 -22.45 -0.31
N SER A 20 18.39 -23.67 -0.85
CA SER A 20 19.14 -23.99 -2.07
C SER A 20 18.41 -23.56 -3.35
N VAL A 21 17.08 -23.68 -3.40
CA VAL A 21 16.28 -23.39 -4.61
C VAL A 21 15.49 -22.08 -4.55
N GLY A 22 15.21 -21.57 -3.34
CA GLY A 22 14.47 -20.34 -3.07
C GLY A 22 15.14 -19.01 -3.48
N PRO A 23 16.48 -18.85 -3.55
CA PRO A 23 17.05 -17.55 -3.92
C PRO A 23 16.74 -17.18 -5.37
N LEU A 24 16.58 -18.18 -6.25
CA LEU A 24 16.20 -17.95 -7.64
C LEU A 24 14.77 -17.38 -7.75
N GLU A 25 13.83 -17.90 -6.95
CA GLU A 25 12.45 -17.42 -6.91
C GLU A 25 12.39 -15.94 -6.48
N TYR A 26 13.15 -15.57 -5.43
CA TYR A 26 13.27 -14.18 -5.00
C TYR A 26 13.91 -13.26 -6.04
N MET A 27 14.88 -13.78 -6.79
CA MET A 27 15.59 -12.99 -7.81
C MET A 27 14.70 -12.75 -9.03
N LEU A 28 13.95 -13.78 -9.46
CA LEU A 28 13.10 -13.76 -10.64
C LEU A 28 11.71 -13.17 -10.42
N ASN A 29 11.24 -13.02 -9.17
CA ASN A 29 9.91 -12.46 -8.92
C ASN A 29 9.84 -10.98 -9.36
N PRO A 30 9.07 -10.64 -10.41
CA PRO A 30 8.95 -9.27 -10.89
C PRO A 30 8.08 -8.40 -9.97
N MET A 31 7.28 -9.03 -9.10
CA MET A 31 6.41 -8.36 -8.12
C MET A 31 7.16 -7.96 -6.84
N LYS A 32 8.47 -8.20 -6.76
CA LYS A 32 9.27 -7.88 -5.57
C LYS A 32 9.43 -6.38 -5.34
N PHE A 33 9.29 -5.58 -6.38
CA PHE A 33 9.39 -4.14 -6.31
C PHE A 33 8.01 -3.50 -6.43
N GLU A 34 7.85 -2.41 -5.70
CA GLU A 34 6.67 -1.59 -5.83
C GLU A 34 6.66 -0.85 -7.17
N ASN A 35 5.48 -0.68 -7.75
CA ASN A 35 5.32 0.09 -8.98
C ASN A 35 5.65 1.56 -8.73
N SER A 36 6.49 2.16 -9.58
CA SER A 36 6.83 3.58 -9.52
C SER A 36 5.66 4.50 -9.88
N SER A 37 4.74 4.06 -10.75
CA SER A 37 3.52 4.77 -11.13
C SER A 37 2.31 4.22 -10.39
N LYS A 38 2.26 4.45 -9.08
CA LYS A 38 1.10 4.08 -8.26
C LYS A 38 -0.09 4.98 -8.56
N CYS A 39 -1.27 4.39 -8.62
CA CYS A 39 -2.51 5.12 -8.81
C CYS A 39 -3.65 4.36 -8.14
N ARG A 40 -4.72 5.09 -7.76
CA ARG A 40 -5.90 4.49 -7.13
C ARG A 40 -7.00 4.27 -8.14
N MET A 41 -7.66 3.14 -8.03
CA MET A 41 -8.88 2.84 -8.79
C MET A 41 -10.05 3.64 -8.22
N GLU A 42 -10.74 4.40 -9.07
CA GLU A 42 -11.81 5.30 -8.63
C GLU A 42 -13.18 4.62 -8.62
N LEU A 43 -13.45 3.76 -9.61
CA LEU A 43 -14.77 3.17 -9.83
C LEU A 43 -14.69 1.65 -9.97
N GLY A 44 -15.75 0.96 -9.55
CA GLY A 44 -16.02 -0.44 -9.91
C GLY A 44 -15.33 -1.52 -9.07
N LEU A 45 -14.35 -1.17 -8.23
CA LEU A 45 -13.69 -2.12 -7.34
C LEU A 45 -14.19 -1.95 -5.91
N LEU A 46 -14.78 -3.01 -5.37
CA LEU A 46 -15.07 -3.14 -3.96
C LEU A 46 -13.75 -3.43 -3.23
N GLY A 47 -13.19 -2.43 -2.55
CA GLY A 47 -11.93 -2.56 -1.80
C GLY A 47 -10.71 -1.87 -2.40
N GLY A 48 -10.89 -0.82 -3.21
CA GLY A 48 -9.80 0.06 -3.64
C GLY A 48 -9.18 0.87 -2.48
N THR A 49 -7.93 1.31 -2.63
CA THR A 49 -7.26 2.15 -1.63
C THR A 49 -7.75 3.59 -1.70
N ALA A 50 -8.69 3.96 -0.83
CA ALA A 50 -9.23 5.32 -0.71
C ALA A 50 -8.43 6.21 0.27
N VAL A 51 -7.36 5.68 0.86
CA VAL A 51 -6.52 6.37 1.86
C VAL A 51 -5.23 6.90 1.25
N SER A 52 -4.64 7.90 1.90
CA SER A 52 -3.29 8.37 1.56
C SER A 52 -2.26 7.31 1.93
N HIS A 53 -1.37 7.00 0.99
CA HIS A 53 -0.23 6.10 1.20
C HIS A 53 1.01 6.89 1.56
N VAL A 54 2.03 6.20 2.03
CA VAL A 54 3.35 6.81 2.22
C VAL A 54 3.99 7.10 0.86
N LYS A 55 4.67 8.25 0.75
CA LYS A 55 5.36 8.69 -0.47
C LYS A 55 6.57 7.81 -0.82
N GLY A 56 7.26 7.26 0.18
CA GLY A 56 8.31 6.26 0.00
C GLY A 56 7.80 4.91 -0.50
N ASN A 57 8.71 3.92 -0.52
CA ASN A 57 8.37 2.55 -0.87
C ASN A 57 7.56 1.90 0.25
N LEU A 58 6.34 1.46 -0.05
CA LEU A 58 5.43 0.84 0.93
C LEU A 58 5.97 -0.51 1.40
N VAL A 59 6.58 -1.29 0.51
CA VAL A 59 7.15 -2.59 0.86
C VAL A 59 8.29 -2.43 1.87
N ASP A 60 9.17 -1.44 1.67
CA ASP A 60 10.27 -1.18 2.59
C ASP A 60 9.75 -0.70 3.95
N LEU A 61 8.72 0.15 3.97
CA LEU A 61 8.07 0.60 5.20
C LEU A 61 7.47 -0.58 5.99
N GLU A 62 6.68 -1.44 5.35
CA GLU A 62 6.07 -2.60 6.02
C GLU A 62 7.12 -3.59 6.51
N THR A 63 8.21 -3.77 5.77
CA THR A 63 9.34 -4.62 6.17
C THR A 63 10.02 -4.07 7.42
N ASP A 64 10.15 -2.74 7.52
CA ASP A 64 10.71 -2.08 8.70
C ASP A 64 9.77 -2.10 9.90
N LEU A 65 8.47 -1.86 9.70
CA LEU A 65 7.44 -1.96 10.74
C LEU A 65 7.31 -3.39 11.29
N ARG A 66 7.51 -4.40 10.44
CA ARG A 66 7.62 -5.81 10.85
C ARG A 66 8.94 -6.14 11.55
N GLY A 67 9.90 -5.22 11.57
CA GLY A 67 11.21 -5.38 12.19
C GLY A 67 12.14 -6.33 11.43
N GLN A 68 11.85 -6.66 10.18
CA GLN A 68 12.67 -7.59 9.38
C GLN A 68 13.98 -6.95 8.90
N THR A 69 14.00 -5.63 8.76
CA THR A 69 15.20 -4.81 8.47
C THR A 69 16.18 -4.78 9.64
N ARG A 70 15.73 -5.13 10.87
CA ARG A 70 16.55 -5.11 12.07
C ARG A 70 17.37 -6.37 12.17
N ARG A 71 18.68 -6.24 12.27
CA ARG A 71 19.55 -7.40 12.45
C ARG A 71 19.37 -8.01 13.82
N THR A 72 19.41 -9.34 13.86
CA THR A 72 19.57 -10.12 15.09
C THR A 72 21.01 -9.99 15.60
N THR A 73 21.38 -8.82 16.08
CA THR A 73 22.70 -8.54 16.66
C THR A 73 22.57 -8.19 18.13
N LYS A 74 23.55 -8.59 18.94
CA LYS A 74 23.63 -8.24 20.37
C LYS A 74 24.09 -6.80 20.60
N CYS A 75 24.42 -6.06 19.54
CA CYS A 75 24.86 -4.67 19.64
C CYS A 75 23.65 -3.74 19.89
N PRO A 76 23.56 -3.07 21.06
CA PRO A 76 22.36 -2.31 21.44
C PRO A 76 22.05 -1.14 20.49
N THR A 77 23.07 -0.54 19.87
CA THR A 77 22.91 0.55 18.89
C THR A 77 22.29 0.12 17.55
N LYS A 78 22.34 -1.19 17.24
CA LYS A 78 21.80 -1.76 15.99
C LYS A 78 20.51 -2.55 16.21
N LEU A 79 20.18 -2.87 17.47
CA LEU A 79 18.97 -3.59 17.85
C LEU A 79 17.74 -2.67 17.81
N TYR A 80 17.92 -1.40 18.16
CA TYR A 80 16.88 -0.38 18.17
C TYR A 80 17.34 0.84 17.38
N GLN A 81 16.90 0.94 16.13
CA GLN A 81 16.94 2.22 15.43
C GLN A 81 15.80 3.05 16.01
N ASN A 82 16.11 3.99 16.90
CA ASN A 82 15.13 4.98 17.30
C ASN A 82 14.98 5.95 16.13
N PRO A 83 13.83 5.98 15.43
CA PRO A 83 13.67 6.89 14.29
C PRO A 83 13.57 8.36 14.75
N CYS A 84 13.63 8.61 16.06
CA CYS A 84 13.41 9.88 16.72
C CYS A 84 14.59 10.24 17.65
N PRO A 85 15.74 10.63 17.10
CA PRO A 85 16.93 10.94 17.90
C PRO A 85 16.76 12.21 18.76
N GLN A 86 15.88 13.13 18.36
CA GLN A 86 15.51 14.33 19.12
C GLN A 86 13.98 14.43 19.23
N GLY A 87 13.40 14.07 20.39
CA GLY A 87 11.98 14.27 20.68
C GLY A 87 11.40 13.32 21.74
N ASP A 88 10.16 13.57 22.14
CA ASP A 88 9.37 12.66 22.97
C ASP A 88 9.02 11.40 22.15
N MET A 89 9.43 10.23 22.66
CA MET A 89 9.22 8.92 22.02
C MET A 89 7.74 8.63 21.74
N ASN A 90 6.83 9.21 22.53
CA ASN A 90 5.38 8.96 22.40
C ASN A 90 4.71 9.86 21.35
N ALA A 91 5.32 10.99 21.00
CA ALA A 91 4.78 11.96 20.05
C ALA A 91 5.51 11.96 18.70
N CYS A 92 6.58 11.17 18.59
CA CYS A 92 7.43 11.27 17.43
C CYS A 92 6.82 10.61 16.18
N LYS A 93 6.66 11.44 15.15
CA LYS A 93 6.29 11.06 13.79
C LYS A 93 7.46 11.43 12.87
N PRO A 94 8.43 10.53 12.68
CA PRO A 94 9.60 10.81 11.84
C PRO A 94 9.12 10.96 10.40
N GLY A 95 9.42 12.10 9.76
CA GLY A 95 9.09 12.36 8.35
C GLY A 95 9.90 11.51 7.36
N ASN A 96 10.98 10.87 7.85
CA ASN A 96 11.82 9.97 7.08
C ASN A 96 12.34 8.85 7.99
N ILE A 97 12.33 7.62 7.49
CA ILE A 97 12.97 6.47 8.13
C ILE A 97 14.21 6.11 7.32
N HIS A 98 15.37 6.18 7.96
CA HIS A 98 16.65 5.80 7.38
C HIS A 98 16.99 4.35 7.75
N ILE A 99 17.08 3.48 6.74
CA ILE A 99 17.59 2.12 6.89
C ILE A 99 19.07 2.13 6.48
N PRO A 100 20.00 1.96 7.43
CA PRO A 100 21.43 2.02 7.14
C PRO A 100 21.86 0.83 6.26
N GLY A 101 22.67 1.13 5.24
CA GLY A 101 23.31 0.12 4.42
C GLY A 101 24.47 -0.58 5.14
N ASP A 102 24.79 -1.80 4.70
CA ASP A 102 25.95 -2.58 5.12
C ASP A 102 26.30 -3.57 4.01
N ALA A 103 27.35 -4.39 4.17
CA ALA A 103 27.83 -5.34 3.17
C ALA A 103 26.76 -6.32 2.61
N SER A 104 25.64 -6.50 3.31
CA SER A 104 24.52 -7.39 2.91
C SER A 104 23.21 -6.65 2.59
N GLN A 105 23.12 -5.34 2.81
CA GLN A 105 21.88 -4.57 2.63
C GLN A 105 22.19 -3.21 2.00
N THR A 106 21.39 -2.83 1.01
CA THR A 106 21.47 -1.49 0.42
C THR A 106 20.85 -0.46 1.36
N GLU A 107 21.52 0.69 1.48
CA GLU A 107 21.02 1.86 2.21
C GLU A 107 19.73 2.38 1.55
N ARG A 108 18.72 2.71 2.36
CA ARG A 108 17.41 3.19 1.90
C ARG A 108 16.88 4.29 2.79
N ASN A 109 16.24 5.29 2.17
CA ASN A 109 15.52 6.35 2.86
C ASN A 109 14.05 6.30 2.47
N ILE A 110 13.18 6.16 3.46
CA ILE A 110 11.74 6.05 3.29
C ILE A 110 11.11 7.36 3.77
N ASP A 111 10.62 8.16 2.83
CA ASP A 111 9.82 9.35 3.13
C ASP A 111 8.43 8.90 3.62
N THR A 112 8.07 9.19 4.87
CA THR A 112 6.81 8.76 5.52
C THR A 112 5.66 9.74 5.31
N THR A 113 5.87 10.82 4.54
CA THR A 113 4.82 11.80 4.27
C THR A 113 3.66 11.15 3.52
N MET A 114 2.44 11.55 3.90
CA MET A 114 1.21 11.02 3.31
C MET A 114 0.99 11.64 1.93
N LEU A 115 0.84 10.78 0.92
CA LEU A 115 0.56 11.12 -0.46
C LEU A 115 -0.77 10.47 -0.88
N HIS A 116 -1.70 11.28 -1.37
CA HIS A 116 -2.91 10.75 -2.01
C HIS A 116 -2.59 10.37 -3.46
N LEU A 117 -2.88 9.12 -3.83
CA LEU A 117 -2.59 8.63 -5.16
C LEU A 117 -3.51 9.27 -6.21
N PRO A 118 -3.00 9.56 -7.42
CA PRO A 118 -3.82 10.03 -8.52
C PRO A 118 -4.83 8.94 -8.93
N ALA A 119 -5.99 9.37 -9.44
CA ALA A 119 -6.99 8.46 -9.96
C ALA A 119 -6.49 7.82 -11.27
N CYS A 120 -6.66 6.50 -11.38
CA CYS A 120 -6.49 5.75 -12.61
C CYS A 120 -7.58 4.71 -12.72
N GLN A 121 -7.83 4.23 -13.93
CA GLN A 121 -8.94 3.34 -14.15
C GLN A 121 -8.59 2.25 -15.17
N MET A 122 -8.67 1.00 -14.74
CA MET A 122 -8.53 -0.19 -15.59
C MET A 122 -9.74 -0.40 -16.51
N ILE A 123 -10.95 -0.09 -16.04
CA ILE A 123 -12.20 -0.26 -16.79
C ILE A 123 -12.72 1.10 -17.24
N ARG A 124 -12.79 1.38 -18.53
CA ARG A 124 -13.32 2.65 -19.05
C ARG A 124 -14.82 2.78 -18.75
N TYR A 125 -15.18 3.70 -17.86
CA TYR A 125 -16.57 4.12 -17.64
C TYR A 125 -16.94 5.24 -18.62
N LYS A 126 -18.09 5.11 -19.30
CA LYS A 126 -18.62 6.21 -20.10
C LYS A 126 -19.13 7.31 -19.15
N PRO A 127 -18.90 8.59 -19.45
CA PRO A 127 -19.48 9.66 -18.65
C PRO A 127 -21.01 9.54 -18.69
N VAL A 128 -21.65 9.79 -17.55
CA VAL A 128 -23.11 9.91 -17.50
C VAL A 128 -23.47 11.21 -18.23
N PRO A 129 -24.37 11.18 -19.24
CA PRO A 129 -24.81 12.42 -19.88
C PRO A 129 -25.42 13.34 -18.81
N LEU A 130 -25.01 14.61 -18.83
CA LEU A 130 -25.63 15.61 -17.99
C LEU A 130 -27.13 15.71 -18.38
N PRO A 131 -28.03 15.88 -17.40
CA PRO A 131 -29.42 16.18 -17.73
C PRO A 131 -29.49 17.46 -18.55
N ALA A 132 -30.56 17.60 -19.34
CA ALA A 132 -30.86 18.87 -19.99
C ALA A 132 -30.93 19.98 -18.94
N GLU A 133 -30.57 21.20 -19.37
CA GLU A 133 -30.63 22.37 -18.50
C GLU A 133 -32.03 22.55 -17.90
N LEU A 134 -32.07 22.89 -16.61
CA LEU A 134 -33.33 23.20 -15.94
C LEU A 134 -33.86 24.52 -16.48
N ASP A 135 -35.03 24.48 -17.11
CA ASP A 135 -35.74 25.68 -17.52
C ASP A 135 -36.39 26.32 -16.28
N PHE A 136 -35.84 27.45 -15.83
CA PHE A 136 -36.38 28.24 -14.74
C PHE A 136 -37.40 29.30 -15.21
N ASN A 137 -37.78 29.29 -16.48
CA ASN A 137 -38.77 30.22 -16.99
C ASN A 137 -40.17 29.86 -16.47
N HIS A 138 -40.67 30.67 -15.55
CA HIS A 138 -41.99 30.56 -14.92
C HIS A 138 -43.15 30.56 -15.94
N THR A 139 -42.95 31.01 -17.18
CA THR A 139 -43.99 30.93 -18.23
C THR A 139 -44.16 29.53 -18.81
N ASN A 140 -43.16 28.66 -18.68
CA ASN A 140 -43.17 27.30 -19.26
C ASN A 140 -43.72 26.22 -18.30
N PHE A 141 -43.92 26.55 -17.02
CA PHE A 141 -44.48 25.64 -16.01
C PHE A 141 -46.01 25.49 -16.06
N ASN A 142 -46.72 26.42 -16.72
CA ASN A 142 -48.20 26.45 -16.73
C ASN A 142 -48.85 25.32 -17.55
N ASN A 143 -48.09 24.59 -18.38
CA ASN A 143 -48.65 23.57 -19.27
C ASN A 143 -48.77 22.17 -18.65
N ASN A 144 -48.22 21.94 -17.45
CA ASN A 144 -48.21 20.62 -16.80
C ASN A 144 -49.26 20.45 -15.68
N ILE A 145 -50.12 21.46 -15.45
CA ILE A 145 -51.26 21.36 -14.53
C ILE A 145 -52.52 21.38 -15.41
N GLN A 146 -52.86 20.23 -15.99
CA GLN A 146 -54.18 20.05 -16.58
C GLN A 146 -55.21 20.18 -15.45
N PRO A 147 -56.16 21.13 -15.49
CA PRO A 147 -57.26 21.14 -14.54
C PRO A 147 -58.07 19.85 -14.76
N ARG A 148 -58.35 19.10 -13.69
CA ARG A 148 -59.33 18.01 -13.74
C ARG A 148 -60.67 18.61 -14.15
N ASP A 149 -61.13 18.30 -15.36
CA ASP A 149 -62.49 18.62 -15.82
C ASP A 149 -63.51 18.01 -14.84
N THR A 150 -64.14 18.86 -14.05
CA THR A 150 -65.35 18.52 -13.30
C THR A 150 -66.56 18.86 -14.15
N HIS A 151 -66.98 17.92 -15.00
CA HIS A 151 -68.30 17.95 -15.61
C HIS A 151 -69.34 17.38 -14.63
N ASN A 152 -70.31 18.22 -14.26
CA ASN A 152 -71.62 17.83 -13.73
C ASN A 152 -72.65 18.81 -14.30
#